data_AF-A0A7H0YH84-F1
#
_entry.id   AF-A0A7H0YH84-F1
#
_cell.length_a   1.000
_cell.length_b   1.000
_cell.length_c   1.000
_cell.angle_alpha   90.00
_cell.angle_beta   90.00
_cell.angle_gamma   90.00
#
_symmetry.space_group_name_H-M   'P 1'
#
loop_
_entity.id
_entity.type
_entity.pdbx_description
1 polymer ?
#
loop_
_entity_poly.entity_id
_entity_poly.type
_entity_poly.pdbx_seq_one_letter_code
_entity_poly.pdbx_strand_id
1 'polypeptide(L)'
;MIIRVTDSLGNVAVVNNDLQENGAVRIQGSPLLVPHLNSLINQHLTPLRGAASAIDEKYLIRTRDGYPDELYKASDLYLQERFIAVDCPLFGYEVEIVKE
;
A
#
# COMPACT_ATOMS: atom_id res chain seq x y z
N MET A 1 4.85 7.91 -6.55
CA MET A 1 3.50 8.39 -6.21
C MET A 1 3.28 8.83 -4.76
N ILE A 2 2.57 9.95 -4.58
CA ILE A 2 2.05 10.46 -3.31
C ILE A 2 0.53 10.66 -3.43
N ILE A 3 -0.23 10.03 -2.55
CA ILE A 3 -1.69 10.13 -2.50
C ILE A 3 -2.18 10.54 -1.11
N ARG A 4 -3.23 11.35 -1.10
CA ARG A 4 -3.98 11.75 0.10
C ARG A 4 -5.28 10.95 0.13
N VAL A 5 -5.52 10.26 1.24
CA VAL A 5 -6.68 9.41 1.48
C VAL A 5 -7.50 10.03 2.61
N THR A 6 -8.80 10.21 2.39
CA THR A 6 -9.76 10.71 3.39
C THR A 6 -10.84 9.66 3.62
N ASP A 7 -11.13 9.31 4.87
CA ASP A 7 -12.23 8.40 5.19
C ASP A 7 -13.58 9.13 5.38
N SER A 8 -14.65 8.36 5.51
CA SER A 8 -16.01 8.89 5.72
C SER A 8 -16.20 9.65 7.03
N LEU A 9 -15.26 9.55 7.97
CA LEU A 9 -15.25 10.28 9.24
C LEU A 9 -14.40 11.55 9.17
N GLY A 10 -13.81 11.85 8.01
CA GLY A 10 -12.94 13.00 7.78
C GLY A 10 -11.49 12.80 8.26
N ASN A 11 -11.09 11.58 8.63
CA ASN A 11 -9.69 11.28 8.91
C ASN A 11 -8.88 11.32 7.63
N VAL A 12 -7.69 11.91 7.71
CA VAL A 12 -6.81 12.06 6.56
C VAL A 12 -5.50 11.33 6.79
N ALA A 13 -5.02 10.63 5.78
CA ALA A 13 -3.68 10.07 5.72
C ALA A 13 -3.04 10.35 4.37
N VAL A 14 -1.71 10.47 4.37
CA VAL A 14 -0.89 10.61 3.17
C VAL A 14 -0.10 9.31 3.03
N VAL A 15 -0.23 8.67 1.87
CA VAL A 15 0.55 7.51 1.45
C VAL A 15 1.59 8.01 0.47
N ASN A 16 2.86 7.84 0.79
CA ASN A 16 3.99 8.34 0.03
C ASN A 16 4.90 7.17 -0.37
N ASN A 17 4.84 6.80 -1.64
CA ASN A 17 5.68 5.76 -2.21
C ASN A 17 7.08 6.28 -2.60
N ASP A 18 7.23 7.58 -2.86
CA ASP A 18 8.54 8.17 -3.19
C ASP A 18 9.53 8.05 -2.02
N LEU A 19 9.02 8.02 -0.79
CA LEU A 19 9.79 7.84 0.44
C LEU A 19 9.67 6.42 0.99
N GLN A 20 9.55 5.42 0.11
CA GLN A 20 9.50 4.02 0.47
C GLN A 20 10.76 3.59 1.25
N GLU A 21 10.55 2.80 2.30
CA GLU A 21 11.60 2.17 3.08
C GLU A 21 11.40 0.65 3.02
N ASN A 22 12.40 -0.07 2.52
CA ASN A 22 12.39 -1.54 2.42
C ASN A 22 11.12 -2.11 1.80
N GLY A 23 10.66 -1.55 0.68
CA GLY A 23 9.45 -2.02 -0.01
C GLY A 23 8.12 -1.55 0.60
N ALA A 24 8.11 -0.87 1.74
CA ALA A 24 6.92 -0.33 2.36
C ALA A 24 6.73 1.17 2.05
N VAL A 25 5.54 1.56 1.58
CA VAL A 25 5.18 2.98 1.43
C VAL A 25 5.18 3.67 2.79
N ARG A 26 5.58 4.93 2.83
CA ARG A 26 5.49 5.72 4.06
C ARG A 26 4.08 6.28 4.21
N ILE A 27 3.41 5.96 5.32
CA ILE A 27 2.04 6.45 5.59
C ILE A 27 2.04 7.32 6.84
N GLN A 28 1.47 8.53 6.74
CA GLN A 28 1.41 9.50 7.84
C GLN A 28 0.04 10.18 7.91
N GLY A 29 -0.41 10.60 9.09
CA GLY A 29 -1.69 11.29 9.27
C GLY A 29 -2.45 10.78 10.48
N SER A 30 -3.76 10.61 10.33
CA SER A 30 -4.65 10.21 11.43
C SER A 30 -4.22 8.88 12.07
N PRO A 31 -4.15 8.81 13.42
CA PRO A 31 -3.78 7.59 14.13
C PRO A 31 -4.82 6.46 13.98
N LEU A 32 -6.03 6.77 13.51
CA LEU A 32 -7.08 5.78 13.25
C LEU A 32 -6.96 5.17 11.85
N LEU A 33 -6.54 5.97 10.87
CA LEU A 33 -6.50 5.56 9.45
C LEU A 33 -5.14 4.94 9.07
N VAL A 34 -4.04 5.50 9.60
CA VAL A 34 -2.67 5.06 9.27
C VAL A 34 -2.46 3.55 9.51
N PRO A 35 -2.82 2.97 10.68
CA PRO A 35 -2.59 1.54 10.92
C PRO A 35 -3.36 0.64 9.95
N HIS A 36 -4.58 1.05 9.58
CA HIS A 36 -5.41 0.30 8.64
C HIS A 36 -4.81 0.32 7.23
N LEU A 37 -4.47 1.52 6.72
CA LEU A 37 -3.81 1.65 5.42
C LEU A 37 -2.47 0.91 5.38
N ASN A 38 -1.71 0.93 6.47
CA ASN A 38 -0.45 0.20 6.58
C ASN A 38 -0.68 -1.31 6.47
N SER A 39 -1.70 -1.85 7.15
CA SER A 39 -2.06 -3.27 7.04
C SER A 39 -2.54 -3.66 5.64
N LEU A 40 -3.20 -2.75 4.93
CA LEU A 40 -3.77 -3.00 3.62
C LEU A 40 -2.72 -2.93 2.51
N ILE A 41 -1.83 -1.93 2.56
CA ILE A 41 -0.87 -1.62 1.49
C ILE A 41 0.50 -2.27 1.76
N ASN A 42 1.03 -2.16 2.97
CA ASN A 42 2.38 -2.63 3.33
C ASN A 42 2.41 -4.08 3.82
N GLN A 43 1.52 -4.92 3.30
CA GLN A 43 1.49 -6.31 3.70
C GLN A 43 2.71 -7.04 3.12
N HIS A 44 3.53 -7.57 4.03
CA HIS A 44 4.65 -8.42 3.71
C HIS A 44 4.15 -9.83 3.31
N LEU A 45 4.65 -10.32 2.19
CA LEU A 45 4.38 -11.65 1.66
C LEU A 45 5.68 -12.45 1.77
N THR A 46 5.80 -13.24 2.85
CA THR A 46 6.89 -14.21 2.96
C THR A 46 6.60 -15.35 1.96
N PRO A 47 7.54 -15.69 1.08
CA PRO A 47 7.40 -16.68 0.01
C PRO A 47 7.40 -18.13 0.52
N LEU A 48 6.91 -18.41 1.73
CA LEU A 48 6.61 -19.77 2.15
C LEU A 48 5.69 -20.36 1.07
N ARG A 49 6.27 -21.29 0.28
CA ARG A 49 5.70 -21.85 -0.95
C ARG A 49 4.20 -22.14 -0.77
N GLY A 50 3.34 -21.23 -1.21
CA GLY A 50 1.88 -21.41 -1.18
C GLY A 50 1.05 -20.38 -0.42
N ALA A 51 1.64 -19.43 0.32
CA ALA A 51 0.86 -18.47 1.12
C ALA A 51 0.85 -17.02 0.58
N ALA A 52 1.59 -16.71 -0.49
CA ALA A 52 1.35 -15.47 -1.22
C ALA A 52 -0.08 -15.56 -1.76
N SER A 53 -1.02 -14.87 -1.10
CA SER A 53 -2.39 -14.65 -1.55
C SER A 53 -2.38 -14.39 -3.06
N ALA A 54 -3.35 -14.92 -3.82
CA ALA A 54 -3.43 -14.85 -5.29
C ALA A 54 -3.40 -13.41 -5.84
N ILE A 55 -2.22 -12.80 -5.82
CA ILE A 55 -1.91 -11.44 -6.23
C ILE A 55 -0.89 -11.57 -7.32
N ASP A 56 -1.17 -10.91 -8.42
CA ASP A 56 -0.32 -10.89 -9.59
C ASP A 56 1.05 -10.30 -9.23
N GLU A 57 2.12 -10.97 -9.67
CA GLU A 57 3.51 -10.58 -9.39
C GLU A 57 3.80 -9.14 -9.86
N LYS A 58 3.11 -8.65 -10.90
CA LYS A 58 3.26 -7.27 -11.39
C LYS A 58 2.94 -6.20 -10.34
N TYR A 59 2.18 -6.55 -9.30
CA TYR A 59 1.81 -5.65 -8.21
C TYR A 59 2.83 -5.66 -7.06
N LEU A 60 3.82 -6.56 -7.10
CA LEU A 60 4.71 -6.82 -5.97
C LEU A 60 6.07 -6.14 -6.14
N ILE A 61 6.64 -5.67 -5.03
CA ILE A 61 8.03 -5.18 -4.96
C ILE A 61 8.88 -6.19 -4.20
N ARG A 62 10.03 -6.54 -4.77
CA ARG A 62 11.05 -7.40 -4.13
C ARG A 62 11.90 -6.57 -3.18
N THR A 63 11.99 -7.00 -1.92
CA THR A 63 12.89 -6.38 -0.94
C THR A 63 14.23 -7.12 -0.90
N ARG A 64 15.28 -6.41 -0.48
CA ARG A 64 16.66 -6.95 -0.43
C ARG A 64 17.11 -7.32 0.98
N ASP A 65 16.21 -7.34 1.96
CA ASP A 65 16.55 -7.50 3.37
C ASP A 65 16.72 -8.98 3.76
N GLY A 66 17.87 -9.55 3.39
CA GLY A 66 18.47 -10.72 4.05
C GLY A 66 17.80 -12.08 3.87
N TYR A 67 16.59 -12.15 3.30
CA TYR A 67 15.92 -13.39 2.90
C TYR A 67 15.70 -13.41 1.39
N PRO A 68 15.77 -14.58 0.73
CA PRO A 68 15.96 -14.63 -0.70
C PRO A 68 14.80 -14.06 -1.55
N ASP A 69 13.57 -13.91 -1.02
CA ASP A 69 12.40 -13.58 -1.85
C ASP A 69 11.26 -12.84 -1.09
N GLU A 70 11.57 -11.86 -0.22
CA GLU A 70 10.54 -11.06 0.48
C GLU A 70 9.80 -10.09 -0.47
N LEU A 71 8.46 -10.08 -0.45
CA LEU A 71 7.61 -9.32 -1.39
C LEU A 71 6.63 -8.40 -0.64
N TYR A 72 6.41 -7.19 -1.16
CA TYR A 72 5.40 -6.22 -0.67
C TYR A 72 4.38 -5.88 -1.74
N LYS A 73 3.14 -5.56 -1.36
CA LYS A 73 2.09 -5.10 -2.30
C LYS A 73 2.24 -3.65 -2.74
N ALA A 74 3.20 -2.89 -2.22
CA ALA A 74 3.20 -1.43 -2.29
C ALA A 74 3.82 -0.83 -3.58
N SER A 75 3.58 -1.42 -4.76
CA SER A 75 4.03 -0.83 -6.04
C SER A 75 3.17 0.35 -6.49
N ASP A 76 3.72 1.27 -7.29
CA ASP A 76 2.92 2.34 -7.92
C ASP A 76 1.77 1.76 -8.75
N LEU A 77 2.03 0.65 -9.46
CA LEU A 77 1.02 -0.06 -10.23
C LEU A 77 -0.10 -0.62 -9.34
N TYR A 78 0.24 -1.20 -8.19
CA TYR A 78 -0.76 -1.65 -7.21
C TYR A 78 -1.55 -0.46 -6.65
N LEU A 79 -0.86 0.63 -6.29
CA LEU A 79 -1.50 1.82 -5.76
C LEU A 79 -2.55 2.36 -6.76
N GLN A 80 -2.19 2.44 -8.04
CA GLN A 80 -3.09 2.91 -9.10
C GLN A 80 -4.20 1.91 -9.44
N GLU A 81 -3.84 0.69 -9.87
CA GLU A 81 -4.78 -0.24 -10.49
C GLU A 81 -5.62 -1.02 -9.47
N ARG A 82 -5.15 -1.16 -8.23
CA ARG A 82 -5.83 -1.97 -7.21
C ARG A 82 -6.27 -1.15 -6.02
N PHE A 83 -5.37 -0.42 -5.37
CA PHE A 83 -5.71 0.31 -4.16
C PHE A 83 -6.69 1.46 -4.44
N ILE A 84 -6.33 2.40 -5.33
CA ILE A 84 -7.18 3.55 -5.66
C ILE A 84 -8.44 3.09 -6.41
N ALA A 85 -8.29 2.25 -7.43
CA ALA A 85 -9.40 1.90 -8.31
C ALA A 85 -10.40 0.90 -7.69
N VAL A 86 -9.98 0.10 -6.71
CA VAL A 86 -10.82 -0.99 -6.17
C VAL A 86 -10.93 -0.94 -4.64
N ASP A 87 -9.83 -0.88 -3.89
CA ASP A 87 -9.91 -0.93 -2.42
C ASP A 87 -10.51 0.35 -1.82
N CYS A 88 -10.10 1.53 -2.29
CA CYS A 88 -10.60 2.81 -1.78
C CYS A 88 -12.13 2.95 -1.87
N PRO A 89 -12.78 2.68 -3.02
CA PRO A 89 -14.25 2.66 -3.10
C PRO A 89 -14.91 1.65 -2.15
N LEU A 90 -14.33 0.46 -1.96
CA LEU A 90 -14.88 -0.57 -1.08
C LEU A 90 -14.89 -0.13 0.39
N PHE A 91 -13.90 0.64 0.81
CA PHE A 91 -13.80 1.18 2.16
C PHE A 91 -14.42 2.59 2.31
N GLY A 92 -14.99 3.15 1.23
CA GLY A 92 -15.57 4.49 1.25
C GLY A 92 -14.52 5.60 1.42
N TYR A 93 -13.32 5.41 0.88
CA TYR A 93 -12.25 6.38 0.89
C TYR A 93 -12.31 7.31 -0.32
N GLU A 94 -12.12 8.60 -0.06
CA GLU A 94 -11.82 9.59 -1.09
C GLU A 94 -10.31 9.69 -1.26
N VAL A 95 -9.85 9.70 -2.52
CA VAL A 95 -8.41 9.77 -2.84
C VAL A 95 -8.12 10.95 -3.75
N GLU A 96 -7.05 11.66 -3.41
CA GLU A 96 -6.47 12.72 -4.23
C GLU A 96 -5.01 12.35 -4.53
N ILE A 97 -4.64 12.30 -5.80
CA ILE A 97 -3.24 12.10 -6.21
C ILE A 97 -2.55 13.46 -6.10
N VAL A 98 -1.67 13.58 -5.11
CA VAL A 98 -0.90 14.82 -4.85
C VAL A 98 0.28 14.91 -5.81
N LYS A 99 0.86 13.76 -6.16
CA LYS A 99 1.98 13.64 -7.11
C LYS A 99 2.01 12.23 -7.68
N GLU A 100 2.20 12.10 -8.99
CA GLU A 100 2.51 10.82 -9.65
C GLU A 100 3.97 10.44 -9.45
#